data_AF-A0A2D6XL94-F1
#
_entry.id   AF-A0A2D6XL94-F1
#
_cell.length_a   1.000
_cell.length_b   1.000
_cell.length_c   1.000
_cell.angle_alpha   90.00
_cell.angle_beta   90.00
_cell.angle_gamma   90.00
#
_symmetry.space_group_name_H-M   'P 1'
#
loop_
_entity.id
_entity.type
_entity.pdbx_description
1 polymer ?
#
loop_
_entity_poly.entity_id
_entity_poly.type
_entity_poly.pdbx_seq_one_letter_code
_entity_poly.pdbx_strand_id
1 'polypeptide(L)'
;MTKGVNNSNVMLLAEIIRPNKVKEWHERGYIGLADEISCDECKLSYSVQDYHTLMDAQKLAYFFFTEPNSMGLFLLCHGCLFKKIKKISGDELVDLIIMDEGHEYKCKFYPEDGEPDNPLFGESTPEW
;
A
#
# COMPACT_ATOMS: atom_id res chain seq x y z
N MET A 1 -4.17 -38.32 9.80
CA MET A 1 -3.84 -37.60 8.56
C MET A 1 -3.43 -36.19 8.96
N THR A 2 -2.14 -35.93 8.97
CA THR A 2 -1.52 -34.64 9.30
C THR A 2 -1.96 -33.60 8.27
N LYS A 3 -2.69 -32.56 8.71
CA LYS A 3 -2.91 -31.38 7.89
C LYS A 3 -1.54 -30.77 7.61
N GLY A 4 -1.09 -30.86 6.35
CA GLY A 4 0.11 -30.18 5.91
C GLY A 4 -0.08 -28.69 6.12
N VAL A 5 0.69 -28.12 7.04
CA VAL A 5 0.80 -26.68 7.20
C VAL A 5 1.61 -26.21 5.99
N ASN A 6 0.92 -25.74 4.96
CA ASN A 6 1.57 -24.97 3.90
C ASN A 6 1.90 -23.59 4.48
N ASN A 7 3.00 -23.52 5.24
CA ASN A 7 3.60 -22.25 5.66
C ASN A 7 4.31 -21.65 4.46
N SER A 8 3.53 -21.16 3.50
CA SER A 8 4.04 -20.21 2.52
C SER A 8 3.91 -18.84 3.16
N ASN A 9 5.00 -18.30 3.75
CA ASN A 9 5.04 -16.89 4.09
C ASN A 9 4.67 -16.10 2.84
N VAL A 10 3.48 -15.50 2.82
CA VAL A 10 3.04 -14.68 1.70
C VAL A 10 3.88 -13.41 1.73
N MET A 11 4.67 -13.19 0.70
CA MET A 11 5.40 -11.94 0.50
C MET A 11 4.57 -11.04 -0.42
N LEU A 12 4.22 -9.87 0.07
CA LEU A 12 3.48 -8.86 -0.67
C LEU A 12 4.41 -7.72 -1.07
N LEU A 13 4.16 -7.14 -2.24
CA LEU A 13 4.91 -6.01 -2.77
C LEU A 13 3.96 -4.84 -3.02
N ALA A 14 4.35 -3.66 -2.54
CA ALA A 14 3.66 -2.40 -2.83
C ALA A 14 4.69 -1.33 -3.22
N GLU A 15 4.44 -0.56 -4.28
CA GLU A 15 5.29 0.56 -4.68
C GLU A 15 4.60 1.89 -4.42
N ILE A 16 5.25 2.77 -3.67
CA ILE A 16 4.75 4.12 -3.39
C ILE A 16 4.77 4.95 -4.68
N ILE A 17 3.67 5.66 -4.92
CA ILE A 17 3.57 6.59 -6.05
C ILE A 17 3.82 7.99 -5.53
N ARG A 18 5.00 8.52 -5.82
CA ARG A 18 5.34 9.92 -5.48
C ARG A 18 4.59 10.89 -6.42
N PRO A 19 4.22 12.10 -5.95
CA PRO A 19 3.45 13.06 -6.75
C PRO A 19 4.15 13.44 -8.07
N ASN A 20 5.48 13.58 -8.03
CA ASN A 20 6.32 13.87 -9.20
C ASN A 20 6.35 12.73 -10.25
N LYS A 21 5.89 11.51 -9.89
CA LYS A 21 5.82 10.35 -10.78
C LYS A 21 4.45 10.13 -11.41
N VAL A 22 3.39 10.83 -10.95
CA VAL A 22 2.02 10.61 -11.46
C VAL A 22 1.94 10.81 -12.98
N LYS A 23 2.54 11.87 -13.51
CA LYS A 23 2.58 12.13 -14.95
C LYS A 23 3.30 11.02 -15.73
N GLU A 24 4.43 10.54 -15.22
CA GLU A 24 5.18 9.43 -15.85
C GLU A 24 4.33 8.15 -15.90
N TRP A 25 3.60 7.85 -14.82
CA TRP A 25 2.72 6.67 -14.76
C TRP A 25 1.46 6.82 -15.62
N HIS A 26 0.96 8.04 -15.78
CA HIS A 26 -0.09 8.35 -16.75
C HIS A 26 0.36 8.09 -18.20
N GLU A 27 1.55 8.56 -18.57
CA GLU A 27 2.11 8.33 -19.91
C GLU A 27 2.32 6.84 -20.22
N ARG A 28 2.53 6.02 -19.17
CA ARG A 28 2.61 4.56 -19.26
C ARG A 28 1.25 3.85 -19.26
N GLY A 29 0.15 4.58 -19.07
CA GLY A 29 -1.22 4.06 -19.11
C GLY A 29 -1.74 3.43 -17.81
N TYR A 30 -1.03 3.61 -16.68
CA TYR A 30 -1.44 3.05 -15.39
C TYR A 30 -2.29 4.01 -14.55
N ILE A 31 -2.23 5.31 -14.84
CA ILE A 31 -3.06 6.34 -14.20
C ILE A 31 -3.91 7.02 -15.28
N GLY A 32 -5.20 7.16 -15.02
CA GLY A 32 -6.15 7.68 -16.01
C GLY A 32 -5.94 9.14 -16.39
N LEU A 33 -5.50 9.98 -15.44
CA LEU A 33 -5.31 11.41 -15.60
C LEU A 33 -3.89 11.83 -15.20
N ALA A 34 -3.33 12.82 -15.89
CA ALA A 34 -1.95 13.28 -15.65
C ALA A 34 -1.81 14.14 -14.38
N ASP A 35 -2.91 14.75 -13.94
CA ASP A 35 -3.01 15.76 -12.88
C ASP A 35 -3.89 15.31 -11.70
N GLU A 36 -4.34 14.06 -11.70
CA GLU A 36 -5.14 13.46 -10.64
C GLU A 36 -4.62 12.05 -10.30
N ILE A 37 -4.74 11.65 -9.04
CA ILE A 37 -4.55 10.27 -8.58
C ILE A 37 -5.81 9.78 -7.87
N SER A 38 -6.23 8.54 -8.15
CA SER A 38 -7.50 7.99 -7.63
C SER A 38 -7.34 6.56 -7.16
N CYS A 39 -8.02 6.20 -6.07
CA CYS A 39 -7.98 4.85 -5.52
C CYS A 39 -8.93 3.93 -6.30
N ASP A 40 -8.45 2.79 -6.75
CA ASP A 40 -9.27 1.82 -7.49
C ASP A 40 -10.40 1.21 -6.64
N GLU A 41 -10.26 1.16 -5.32
CA GLU A 41 -11.26 0.55 -4.43
C GLU A 41 -12.22 1.60 -3.85
N CYS A 42 -11.75 2.63 -3.14
CA CYS A 42 -12.64 3.62 -2.50
C CYS A 42 -13.01 4.81 -3.39
N LYS A 43 -12.42 4.92 -4.59
CA LYS A 43 -12.66 6.01 -5.56
C LYS A 43 -12.34 7.43 -5.06
N LEU A 44 -11.70 7.57 -3.90
CA LEU A 44 -11.16 8.86 -3.46
C LEU A 44 -10.07 9.29 -4.44
N SER A 45 -10.25 10.48 -5.00
CA SER A 45 -9.30 11.13 -5.90
C SER A 45 -8.84 12.47 -5.36
N TYR A 46 -7.63 12.85 -5.74
CA TYR A 46 -7.02 14.13 -5.39
C TYR A 46 -6.27 14.66 -6.60
N SER A 47 -6.26 15.98 -6.77
CA SER A 47 -5.31 16.61 -7.67
C SER A 47 -3.89 16.26 -7.24
N VAL A 48 -2.93 16.23 -8.17
CA VAL A 48 -1.51 15.96 -7.84
C VAL A 48 -0.98 16.95 -6.79
N GLN A 49 -1.45 18.20 -6.81
CA GLN A 49 -1.07 19.22 -5.84
C GLN A 49 -1.63 18.93 -4.43
N ASP A 50 -2.89 18.55 -4.33
CA ASP A 50 -3.49 18.16 -3.04
C ASP A 50 -2.84 16.88 -2.52
N TYR A 51 -2.58 15.92 -3.40
CA TYR A 51 -1.90 14.70 -3.05
C TYR A 51 -0.49 14.96 -2.52
N HIS A 52 0.27 15.85 -3.15
CA HIS A 52 1.59 16.27 -2.66
C HIS A 52 1.51 16.80 -1.23
N THR A 53 0.56 17.69 -0.96
CA THR A 53 0.35 18.26 0.38
C THR A 53 0.00 17.18 1.41
N LEU A 54 -0.90 16.26 1.05
CA LEU A 54 -1.33 15.17 1.94
C LEU A 54 -0.22 14.15 2.21
N MET A 55 0.61 13.88 1.21
CA MET A 55 1.74 12.96 1.32
C MET A 55 2.86 13.54 2.19
N ASP A 56 3.22 14.80 1.97
CA ASP A 56 4.20 15.51 2.79
C ASP A 56 3.77 15.57 4.26
N ALA A 57 2.47 15.77 4.51
CA ALA A 57 1.88 15.75 5.84
C ALA A 57 1.68 14.33 6.41
N GLN A 58 2.12 13.29 5.69
CA GLN A 58 1.98 11.87 6.04
C GLN A 58 0.52 11.46 6.34
N LYS A 59 -0.45 12.11 5.68
CA LYS A 59 -1.89 11.81 5.83
C LYS A 59 -2.40 10.82 4.80
N LEU A 60 -1.76 10.76 3.63
CA LEU A 60 -2.18 9.91 2.54
C LEU A 60 -0.99 9.48 1.69
N ALA A 61 -0.99 8.22 1.28
CA ALA A 61 -0.07 7.68 0.29
C ALA A 61 -0.86 6.75 -0.63
N TYR A 62 -0.51 6.75 -1.91
CA TYR A 62 -1.00 5.81 -2.90
C TYR A 62 0.09 4.82 -3.28
N PHE A 63 -0.32 3.60 -3.57
CA PHE A 63 0.55 2.49 -3.86
C PHE A 63 0.07 1.77 -5.11
N PHE A 64 1.00 1.35 -5.96
CA PHE A 64 0.77 0.22 -6.83
C PHE A 64 0.90 -1.07 -6.04
N PHE A 65 -0.09 -1.94 -6.15
CA PHE A 65 -0.15 -3.21 -5.44
C PHE A 65 -0.51 -4.34 -6.40
N THR A 66 0.26 -5.42 -6.36
CA THR A 66 -0.03 -6.66 -7.08
C THR A 66 -0.51 -7.71 -6.10
N GLU A 67 -1.74 -8.17 -6.29
CA GLU A 67 -2.29 -9.26 -5.48
C GLU A 67 -1.64 -10.59 -5.86
N PRO A 68 -1.28 -11.46 -4.89
CA PRO A 68 -0.77 -12.79 -5.20
C PRO A 68 -1.77 -13.56 -6.06
N ASN A 69 -1.28 -14.17 -7.14
CA ASN A 69 -2.10 -14.92 -8.11
C ASN A 69 -3.05 -14.07 -8.97
N SER A 70 -2.96 -12.73 -8.92
CA SER A 70 -3.63 -11.84 -9.87
C SER A 70 -2.61 -11.27 -10.86
N MET A 71 -3.02 -11.12 -12.12
CA MET A 71 -2.25 -10.32 -13.09
C MET A 71 -2.57 -8.82 -13.00
N GLY A 72 -3.48 -8.43 -12.11
CA GLY A 72 -3.91 -7.04 -11.94
C GLY A 72 -2.93 -6.23 -11.08
N LEU A 73 -2.57 -5.05 -11.59
CA LEU A 73 -1.94 -3.98 -10.83
C LEU A 73 -3.04 -3.04 -10.33
N PHE A 74 -3.09 -2.81 -9.02
CA PHE A 74 -4.09 -1.94 -8.39
C PHE A 74 -3.43 -0.66 -7.86
N LEU A 75 -4.11 0.47 -8.06
CA LEU A 75 -3.76 1.76 -7.48
C LEU A 75 -4.58 1.97 -6.19
N LEU A 76 -3.96 1.78 -5.02
CA LEU A 76 -4.67 1.80 -3.74
C LEU A 76 -4.12 2.91 -2.82
N CYS A 77 -5.00 3.61 -2.11
CA CYS A 77 -4.57 4.41 -0.97
C CYS A 77 -4.14 3.50 0.20
N HIS A 78 -3.31 4.00 1.12
CA HIS A 78 -2.82 3.21 2.27
C HIS A 78 -3.95 2.49 3.02
N GLY A 79 -5.10 3.13 3.24
CA GLY A 79 -6.22 2.52 3.95
C GLY A 79 -6.86 1.35 3.18
N CYS A 80 -6.99 1.45 1.86
CA CYS A 80 -7.47 0.33 1.03
C CYS A 80 -6.41 -0.76 0.89
N LEU A 81 -5.13 -0.39 0.78
CA LEU A 81 -4.02 -1.33 0.78
C LEU A 81 -4.05 -2.22 2.03
N PHE A 82 -4.12 -1.65 3.22
CA PHE A 82 -4.14 -2.45 4.46
C PHE A 82 -5.39 -3.32 4.59
N LYS A 83 -6.56 -2.83 4.14
CA LYS A 83 -7.78 -3.66 4.06
C LYS A 83 -7.60 -4.82 3.10
N LYS A 84 -6.95 -4.61 1.96
CA LYS A 84 -6.66 -5.64 0.95
C LYS A 84 -5.65 -6.66 1.48
N ILE A 85 -4.57 -6.21 2.11
CA ILE A 85 -3.57 -7.07 2.77
C ILE A 85 -4.25 -7.93 3.84
N LYS A 86 -5.06 -7.35 4.72
CA LYS A 86 -5.82 -8.10 5.75
C LYS A 86 -6.74 -9.16 5.16
N LYS A 87 -7.40 -8.87 4.02
CA LYS A 87 -8.24 -9.86 3.32
C LYS A 87 -7.39 -11.03 2.75
N ILE A 88 -6.19 -10.75 2.27
CA ILE A 88 -5.28 -11.76 1.71
C ILE A 88 -4.65 -12.61 2.82
N SER A 89 -4.19 -11.97 3.89
CA SER A 89 -3.51 -12.62 5.01
C SER A 89 -4.45 -13.44 5.88
N GLY A 90 -5.74 -13.07 5.94
CA GLY A 90 -6.61 -13.55 7.01
C GLY A 90 -6.01 -13.18 8.37
N ASP A 91 -5.78 -14.18 9.21
CA ASP A 91 -5.18 -14.04 10.54
C ASP A 91 -3.67 -14.37 10.55
N GLU A 92 -3.04 -14.57 9.40
CA GLU A 92 -1.63 -14.92 9.30
C GLU A 92 -0.73 -13.68 9.17
N LEU A 93 0.50 -13.80 9.70
CA LEU A 93 1.53 -12.77 9.52
C LEU A 93 2.00 -12.72 8.08
N VAL A 94 2.16 -11.51 7.55
CA VAL A 94 2.58 -11.30 6.16
C VAL A 94 3.80 -10.38 6.10
N ASP A 95 4.78 -10.76 5.28
CA ASP A 95 5.92 -9.91 4.95
C ASP A 95 5.50 -8.94 3.84
N LEU A 96 5.50 -7.64 4.11
CA LEU A 96 5.22 -6.57 3.15
C LEU A 96 6.51 -5.85 2.77
N ILE A 97 6.83 -5.84 1.49
CA ILE A 97 7.91 -5.04 0.93
C ILE A 97 7.29 -3.77 0.33
N ILE A 98 7.72 -2.62 0.82
CA ILE A 98 7.37 -1.32 0.28
C ILE A 98 8.55 -0.80 -0.54
N MET A 99 8.33 -0.54 -1.82
CA MET A 99 9.29 0.11 -2.72
C MET A 99 9.04 1.61 -2.75
N ASP A 100 10.10 2.40 -2.63
CA ASP A 100 10.02 3.86 -2.76
C ASP A 100 11.31 4.42 -3.36
N GLU A 101 11.20 5.02 -4.54
CA GLU A 101 12.33 5.57 -5.30
C GLU A 101 13.53 4.61 -5.42
N GLY A 102 13.27 3.31 -5.59
CA GLY A 102 14.29 2.26 -5.71
C GLY A 102 14.83 1.73 -4.38
N HIS A 103 14.37 2.24 -3.25
CA HIS A 103 14.67 1.70 -1.92
C HIS A 103 13.62 0.67 -1.50
N GLU A 104 14.10 -0.40 -0.86
CA GLU A 104 13.29 -1.47 -0.31
C GLU A 104 13.12 -1.32 1.20
N TYR A 105 11.88 -1.28 1.67
CA TYR A 105 11.52 -1.30 3.08
C TYR A 105 10.77 -2.59 3.38
N LYS A 106 11.29 -3.39 4.33
CA LYS A 106 10.68 -4.66 4.72
C LYS A 106 9.91 -4.46 6.02
N CYS A 107 8.61 -4.66 5.96
CA CYS A 107 7.70 -4.52 7.08
C CYS A 107 6.98 -5.85 7.34
N LYS A 108 6.60 -6.08 8.60
CA LYS A 108 5.69 -7.17 8.96
C LYS A 108 4.31 -6.61 9.19
N PHE A 109 3.31 -7.20 8.57
CA PHE A 109 1.91 -6.88 8.80
C PHE A 109 1.31 -7.90 9.78
N TYR A 110 0.82 -7.41 10.92
CA TYR A 110 0.16 -8.19 11.96
C TYR A 110 -1.34 -7.91 11.87
N PRO A 111 -2.18 -8.89 11.46
CA PRO A 111 -3.61 -8.67 11.27
C PRO A 111 -4.37 -8.26 12.54
N GLU A 112 -3.81 -8.65 13.69
CA GLU A 112 -4.26 -8.36 15.07
C GLU A 112 -4.09 -6.88 15.47
N ASP A 113 -3.11 -6.16 14.90
CA ASP A 113 -2.90 -4.74 15.16
C ASP A 113 -3.88 -3.84 14.36
N GLY A 114 -4.67 -4.45 13.47
CA GLY A 114 -5.63 -3.76 12.60
C GLY A 114 -7.01 -3.50 13.22
N GLU A 115 -7.15 -3.54 14.55
CA GLU A 115 -8.35 -3.02 15.22
C GLU A 115 -8.25 -1.50 15.37
N PRO A 116 -9.27 -0.73 14.94
CA PRO A 116 -9.22 0.74 14.89
C PRO A 116 -9.10 1.43 16.27
N ASP A 117 -9.15 0.66 17.36
CA ASP A 117 -9.03 1.16 18.73
C ASP A 117 -7.69 0.85 19.40
N ASN A 118 -6.70 0.30 18.68
CA ASN A 118 -5.37 0.05 19.24
C ASN A 118 -4.40 1.23 18.95
N PRO A 119 -4.02 2.05 19.96
CA PRO A 119 -3.18 3.24 19.78
C PRO A 119 -1.71 2.95 19.47
N LEU A 120 -1.36 1.75 18.98
CA LEU A 120 0.02 1.34 18.67
C LEU A 120 0.63 2.00 17.42
N PHE A 121 -0.14 2.84 16.71
CA PHE A 121 0.42 3.86 15.80
C PHE A 121 0.81 5.16 16.53
N GLY A 122 1.08 5.09 17.84
CA GLY A 122 1.78 6.10 18.60
C GLY A 122 3.29 5.90 18.51
N GLU A 123 3.96 6.78 17.77
CA GLU A 123 5.38 7.10 17.89
C GLU A 123 6.37 5.98 17.56
N SER A 124 6.51 5.66 16.27
CA SER A 124 7.88 5.47 15.74
C SER A 124 8.44 6.85 15.42
N THR A 125 9.09 7.49 16.38
CA THR A 125 9.99 8.61 16.07
C THR A 125 11.04 8.11 15.09
N PRO A 126 11.20 8.72 13.91
CA PRO A 126 12.42 8.54 13.15
C PRO A 126 13.53 9.23 13.97
N GLU A 127 14.49 8.48 14.50
CA GLU A 127 15.79 9.06 14.85
C GLU A 127 16.50 9.41 13.52
N TRP A 128 16.33 10.66 13.08
CA TRP A 128 17.16 11.33 12.07
C TRP A 128 17.41 12.77 12.52
#